data_AF-A0A151FC22-F1
#
_entry.id   AF-A0A151FC22-F1
#
_cell.length_a   1.000
_cell.length_b   1.000
_cell.length_c   1.000
_cell.angle_alpha   90.00
_cell.angle_beta   90.00
_cell.angle_gamma   90.00
#
_symmetry.space_group_name_H-M   'P 1'
#
loop_
_entity.id
_entity.type
_entity.pdbx_description
1 polymer ?
#
loop_
_entity_poly.entity_id
_entity_poly.type
_entity_poly.pdbx_seq_one_letter_code
_entity_poly.pdbx_strand_id
1 'polypeptide(L)'
;MYCEECFVEITRWVEVPNDGIVDTYTVVHVDRDENLLEKPEVWAFIRMEGTDGGFVHKLNVLPEDVNIGMPVKAVFKSKKDREGRITDILYFEKP
;
A
#
# COMPACT_ATOMS: atom_id res chain seq x y z
N MET A 1 10.29 5.71 20.71
CA MET A 1 8.91 5.27 20.41
C MET A 1 8.57 4.18 21.43
N TYR A 2 7.32 4.05 21.89
CA TYR A 2 6.94 3.02 22.88
C TYR A 2 5.85 2.14 22.29
N CYS A 3 5.85 0.85 22.60
CA CYS A 3 4.79 -0.08 22.19
C CYS A 3 3.49 0.25 22.95
N GLU A 4 2.38 0.31 22.23
CA GLU A 4 1.04 0.61 22.71
C GLU A 4 0.43 -0.50 23.59
N GLU A 5 0.89 -1.74 23.44
CA GLU A 5 0.40 -2.86 24.24
C GLU A 5 1.13 -3.00 25.57
N CYS A 6 2.48 -2.92 25.56
CA CYS A 6 3.31 -3.21 26.73
C CYS A 6 4.11 -2.03 27.28
N PHE A 7 4.08 -0.87 26.63
CA PHE A 7 4.77 0.38 27.03
C PHE A 7 6.30 0.29 27.15
N VAL A 8 6.92 -0.76 26.60
CA VAL A 8 8.39 -0.87 26.51
C VAL A 8 8.92 0.02 25.38
N GLU A 9 10.09 0.61 25.58
CA GLU A 9 10.76 1.42 24.57
C GLU A 9 11.14 0.57 23.34
N ILE A 10 10.77 1.04 22.15
CA ILE A 10 11.12 0.44 20.86
C ILE A 10 12.52 0.93 20.48
N THR A 11 13.49 0.03 20.54
CA THR A 11 14.92 0.30 20.30
C THR A 11 15.46 -0.34 19.03
N ARG A 12 14.69 -1.24 18.40
CA ARG A 12 15.10 -1.98 17.19
C ARG A 12 14.17 -1.69 16.03
N TRP A 13 14.75 -1.56 14.84
CA TRP A 13 14.03 -1.55 13.58
C TRP A 13 14.19 -2.93 12.92
N VAL A 14 13.13 -3.39 12.27
CA VAL A 14 13.13 -4.63 11.50
C VAL A 14 12.82 -4.26 10.05
N GLU A 15 13.56 -4.84 9.12
CA GLU A 15 13.30 -4.66 7.70
C GLU A 15 12.07 -5.49 7.31
N VAL A 16 11.11 -4.83 6.67
CA VAL A 16 9.87 -5.44 6.18
C VAL A 16 10.02 -5.67 4.68
N PRO A 17 9.63 -6.84 4.14
CA PRO A 17 9.66 -7.09 2.70
C PRO A 17 8.73 -6.14 1.95
N ASN A 18 8.95 -6.02 0.64
CA ASN A 18 8.11 -5.18 -0.23
C ASN A 18 6.86 -5.91 -0.73
N ASP A 19 6.65 -7.14 -0.28
CA ASP A 19 5.57 -8.04 -0.67
C ASP A 19 4.41 -7.93 0.32
N GLY A 20 3.19 -7.99 -0.20
CA GLY A 20 1.97 -7.86 0.58
C GLY A 20 0.80 -8.58 -0.06
N ILE A 21 -0.34 -8.57 0.65
CA ILE A 21 -1.59 -9.19 0.23
C ILE A 21 -2.70 -8.15 0.28
N VAL A 22 -3.50 -8.07 -0.77
CA VAL A 22 -4.72 -7.24 -0.80
C VAL A 22 -5.69 -7.79 0.24
N ASP A 23 -5.90 -7.05 1.32
CA ASP A 23 -6.80 -7.41 2.41
C ASP A 23 -8.24 -6.95 2.10
N THR A 24 -8.38 -5.74 1.55
CA THR A 24 -9.63 -5.22 0.97
C THR A 24 -9.33 -4.16 -0.08
N TYR A 25 -10.29 -3.86 -0.95
CA TYR A 25 -10.13 -2.86 -2.00
C TYR A 25 -11.43 -2.13 -2.36
N THR A 26 -11.28 -1.04 -3.10
CA THR A 26 -12.37 -0.31 -3.73
C THR A 26 -11.95 0.17 -5.13
N VAL A 27 -12.93 0.37 -6.00
CA VAL A 27 -12.75 0.94 -7.33
C VAL A 27 -13.27 2.38 -7.31
N VAL A 28 -12.34 3.32 -7.33
CA VAL A 28 -12.60 4.76 -7.27
C VAL A 28 -12.91 5.26 -8.67
N HIS A 29 -14.07 5.88 -8.84
CA HIS A 29 -14.52 6.44 -10.12
C HIS A 29 -14.52 7.98 -10.14
N VAL A 30 -14.48 8.60 -8.95
CA VAL A 30 -14.52 10.05 -8.77
C VAL A 30 -13.32 10.49 -7.93
N ASP A 31 -12.75 11.64 -8.26
CA ASP A 31 -11.70 12.24 -7.47
C ASP A 31 -12.26 12.95 -6.21
N ARG A 32 -11.37 13.59 -5.45
CA ARG A 32 -11.72 14.27 -4.20
C ARG A 32 -12.55 15.54 -4.41
N ASP A 33 -12.57 16.05 -5.64
CA ASP A 33 -13.31 17.24 -6.06
C ASP A 33 -14.61 16.84 -6.81
N GLU A 34 -15.04 15.58 -6.67
CA GLU A 34 -16.24 14.99 -7.27
C GLU A 34 -16.24 14.92 -8.81
N ASN A 35 -15.08 15.07 -9.46
CA ASN A 35 -14.97 14.90 -10.90
C ASN A 35 -14.81 13.42 -11.27
N LEU A 36 -15.38 13.02 -12.40
CA LEU A 36 -15.15 11.68 -12.95
C LEU A 36 -13.69 11.53 -13.38
N LEU A 37 -13.09 10.41 -12.98
CA LEU A 37 -11.76 10.03 -13.45
C LEU A 37 -11.81 9.58 -14.91
N GLU A 38 -10.75 9.86 -15.68
CA GLU A 38 -10.60 9.35 -17.05
C GLU A 38 -10.68 7.82 -17.08
N LYS A 39 -10.11 7.17 -16.07
CA LYS A 39 -10.16 5.72 -15.84
C LYS A 39 -10.36 5.44 -14.36
N PRO A 40 -11.19 4.46 -13.98
CA PRO A 40 -11.31 4.06 -12.59
C PRO A 40 -9.96 3.62 -12.02
N GLU A 41 -9.72 3.94 -10.76
CA GLU A 41 -8.52 3.53 -10.04
C GLU A 41 -8.84 2.48 -8.99
N VAL A 42 -7.94 1.52 -8.80
CA VAL A 42 -8.06 0.53 -7.73
C VAL A 42 -7.22 0.98 -6.53
N TRP A 43 -7.87 1.11 -5.39
CA TRP A 43 -7.23 1.43 -4.11
C TRP A 43 -7.45 0.28 -3.14
N ALA A 44 -6.41 -0.11 -2.41
CA ALA A 44 -6.46 -1.27 -1.53
C ALA A 44 -5.83 -0.99 -0.18
N PHE A 45 -6.32 -1.69 0.85
CA PHE A 45 -5.56 -1.93 2.07
C PHE A 45 -4.70 -3.18 1.86
N ILE A 46 -3.40 -3.03 2.00
CA ILE A 46 -2.39 -4.04 1.67
C ILE A 46 -1.68 -4.43 2.95
N ARG A 47 -1.90 -5.67 3.40
CA ARG A 47 -1.23 -6.23 4.56
C ARG A 47 0.17 -6.67 4.17
N MET A 48 1.18 -6.13 4.85
CA MET A 48 2.58 -6.46 4.57
C MET A 48 2.97 -7.74 5.30
N GLU A 49 3.75 -8.59 4.65
CA GLU A 49 4.19 -9.86 5.24
C GLU A 49 5.03 -9.60 6.50
N GLY A 50 4.72 -10.33 7.58
CA GLY A 50 5.42 -10.20 8.86
C GLY A 50 5.06 -8.97 9.69
N THR A 51 3.95 -8.28 9.37
CA THR A 51 3.49 -7.10 10.11
C THR A 51 2.05 -7.24 10.61
N ASP A 52 1.77 -6.61 11.76
CA ASP A 52 0.43 -6.37 12.25
C ASP A 52 -0.05 -5.00 11.75
N GLY A 53 -0.47 -4.96 10.47
CA GLY A 53 -0.92 -3.73 9.82
C GLY A 53 -0.81 -3.76 8.31
N GLY A 54 -0.87 -2.58 7.69
CA GLY A 54 -0.81 -2.46 6.24
C GLY A 54 -0.84 -1.02 5.75
N PHE A 55 -0.80 -0.87 4.43
CA PHE A 55 -0.87 0.42 3.74
C PHE A 55 -2.17 0.54 2.96
N VAL A 56 -2.80 1.71 3.01
CA VAL A 56 -3.80 2.10 2.02
C VAL A 56 -3.05 2.71 0.83
N HIS A 57 -3.09 2.05 -0.32
CA HIS A 57 -2.41 2.56 -1.51
C HIS A 57 -3.00 2.09 -2.84
N LYS A 58 -2.57 2.73 -3.93
CA LYS A 58 -3.00 2.44 -5.29
C LYS A 58 -2.45 1.10 -5.79
N LEU A 59 -3.30 0.32 -6.45
CA LEU A 59 -2.91 -0.85 -7.24
C LEU A 59 -2.82 -0.49 -8.73
N ASN A 60 -1.78 -0.98 -9.40
CA ASN A 60 -1.61 -0.89 -10.84
C ASN A 60 -2.21 -2.13 -11.54
N VAL A 61 -3.53 -2.25 -11.47
CA VAL A 61 -4.30 -3.37 -12.05
C VAL A 61 -5.62 -2.85 -12.62
N LEU A 62 -6.23 -3.60 -13.53
CA LEU A 62 -7.58 -3.31 -13.98
C LEU A 62 -8.61 -3.66 -12.88
N PRO A 63 -9.74 -2.94 -12.80
CA PRO A 63 -10.79 -3.21 -11.81
C PRO A 63 -11.30 -4.66 -11.79
N GLU A 64 -11.34 -5.32 -12.94
CA GLU A 64 -11.76 -6.71 -13.10
C GLU A 64 -10.72 -7.74 -12.63
N ASP A 65 -9.45 -7.34 -12.51
CA ASP A 65 -8.35 -8.25 -12.18
C ASP A 65 -8.10 -8.34 -10.66
N VAL A 66 -8.51 -7.33 -9.89
CA VAL A 66 -8.26 -7.28 -8.44
C VAL A 66 -9.19 -8.22 -7.66
N ASN A 67 -8.63 -8.89 -6.66
CA ASN A 67 -9.39 -9.70 -5.70
C ASN A 67 -8.76 -9.63 -4.31
N ILE A 68 -9.58 -9.86 -3.28
CA ILE A 68 -9.09 -10.06 -1.91
C ILE A 68 -8.23 -11.31 -1.86
N GLY A 69 -7.08 -11.22 -1.21
CA GLY A 69 -6.07 -12.28 -1.16
C GLY A 69 -5.04 -12.23 -2.27
N MET A 70 -5.15 -11.29 -3.23
CA MET A 70 -4.16 -11.13 -4.31
C MET A 70 -2.78 -10.76 -3.75
N PRO A 71 -1.70 -11.49 -4.09
CA PRO A 71 -0.34 -11.08 -3.76
C PRO A 71 0.08 -9.88 -4.61
N VAL A 72 0.75 -8.92 -3.98
CA VAL A 72 1.21 -7.68 -4.62
C VAL A 72 2.59 -7.29 -4.11
N LYS A 73 3.28 -6.45 -4.88
CA LYS A 73 4.61 -5.94 -4.56
C LYS A 73 4.70 -4.43 -4.77
N ALA A 74 5.36 -3.75 -3.84
CA ALA A 74 5.54 -2.30 -3.91
C ALA A 74 6.52 -1.91 -5.03
N VAL A 75 6.10 -0.97 -5.89
CA VAL A 75 6.93 -0.33 -6.89
C VAL A 75 7.29 1.06 -6.39
N PHE A 76 8.59 1.33 -6.26
CA PHE A 76 9.08 2.58 -5.70
C PHE A 76 9.61 3.51 -6.78
N LYS A 77 9.61 4.81 -6.47
CA LYS A 77 10.42 5.80 -7.19
C LYS A 77 11.88 5.36 -7.27
N SER A 78 12.60 5.93 -8.24
CA SER A 78 14.04 5.75 -8.33
C SER A 78 14.71 6.23 -7.03
N LYS A 79 15.82 5.62 -6.61
CA LYS A 79 16.44 5.89 -5.30
C LYS A 79 16.77 7.38 -5.08
N LYS A 80 17.12 8.11 -6.13
CA LYS A 80 17.46 9.54 -6.07
C LYS A 80 16.25 10.46 -5.83
N ASP A 81 15.04 9.97 -6.09
CA ASP A 81 13.79 10.75 -6.00
C ASP A 81 12.95 10.36 -4.78
N ARG A 82 13.51 9.54 -3.87
CA ARG A 82 12.84 9.13 -2.62
C ARG A 82 13.12 10.14 -1.52
N GLU A 83 12.08 10.45 -0.74
CA GLU A 83 12.11 11.45 0.33
C GLU A 83 11.79 10.85 1.72
N GLY A 84 11.59 9.53 1.82
CA GLY A 84 11.13 8.85 3.03
C GLY A 84 9.63 9.02 3.29
N ARG A 85 8.83 9.25 2.24
CA ARG A 85 7.38 9.49 2.34
C ARG A 85 6.60 8.30 1.77
N ILE A 86 5.35 8.13 2.19
CA ILE A 86 4.48 7.08 1.62
C ILE A 86 4.32 7.22 0.09
N THR A 87 4.44 8.44 -0.42
CA THR A 87 4.43 8.77 -1.85
C THR A 87 5.70 8.35 -2.60
N ASP A 88 6.70 7.78 -1.92
CA ASP A 88 7.83 7.13 -2.59
C ASP A 88 7.45 5.76 -3.17
N ILE A 89 6.38 5.16 -2.66
CA ILE A 89 5.72 4.03 -3.31
C ILE A 89 4.84 4.63 -4.41
N LEU A 90 5.11 4.29 -5.66
CA LEU A 90 4.31 4.74 -6.80
C LEU A 90 2.95 4.04 -6.81
N TYR A 91 2.97 2.72 -6.61
CA TYR A 91 1.81 1.83 -6.55
C TYR A 91 2.28 0.45 -6.11
N PHE A 92 1.33 -0.46 -5.91
CA PHE A 92 1.58 -1.89 -5.83
C PHE A 92 1.08 -2.59 -7.08
N GLU A 93 1.72 -3.67 -7.49
CA GLU A 93 1.31 -4.46 -8.65
C GLU A 93 1.46 -5.95 -8.38
N LYS A 94 0.90 -6.78 -9.27
CA LYS A 94 1.11 -8.23 -9.20
C LYS A 94 2.61 -8.53 -9.40
N PRO A 95 3.22 -9.40 -8.57
CA PRO A 95 4.65 -9.68 -8.61
C PRO A 95 5.13 -10.31 -9.91
#